data_AF-A0A2P8KGA5-F1
#
_entry.id   AF-A0A2P8KGA5-F1
#
_cell.length_a   1.000
_cell.length_b   1.000
_cell.length_c   1.000
_cell.angle_alpha   90.00
_cell.angle_beta   90.00
_cell.angle_gamma   90.00
#
_symmetry.space_group_name_H-M   'P 1'
#
loop_
_entity.id
_entity.type
_entity.pdbx_description
1 polymer ?
#
loop_
_entity_poly.entity_id
_entity_poly.type
_entity_poly.pdbx_seq_one_letter_code
_entity_poly.pdbx_strand_id
1 'polypeptide(L)' 'KDLNAVYKDTFAALKPKYGHWVIFDHCMPFDVTRCYDEVTKHADPRIWTAERDVEMWKTLEG' A
#
# COMPACT_ATOMS: atom_id res chain seq x y z
N LYS A 1 -5.19 -0.15 -12.84
CA LYS A 1 -5.32 -1.23 -11.84
C LYS A 1 -5.87 -0.60 -10.58
N ASP A 2 -6.75 -1.27 -9.85
CA ASP A 2 -7.13 -0.81 -8.51
C ASP A 2 -5.96 -0.98 -7.53
N LEU A 3 -6.11 -0.41 -6.32
CA LEU A 3 -5.08 -0.46 -5.29
C LEU A 3 -4.74 -1.89 -4.87
N ASN A 4 -5.75 -2.76 -4.76
CA ASN A 4 -5.60 -4.16 -4.35
C ASN A 4 -4.69 -4.95 -5.32
N ALA A 5 -4.95 -4.82 -6.62
CA ALA A 5 -4.16 -5.46 -7.67
C ALA A 5 -2.72 -4.92 -7.69
N VAL A 6 -2.53 -3.61 -7.52
CA VAL A 6 -1.19 -3.01 -7.44
C VAL A 6 -0.43 -3.53 -6.22
N TYR A 7 -1.09 -3.63 -5.06
CA TYR A 7 -0.50 -4.19 -3.85
C TYR A 7 -0.03 -5.64 -4.05
N LYS A 8 -0.89 -6.51 -4.58
CA LYS A 8 -0.55 -7.93 -4.83
C LYS A 8 0.63 -8.08 -5.80
N ASP A 9 0.62 -7.34 -6.90
CA ASP A 9 1.70 -7.38 -7.89
C ASP A 9 3.03 -6.89 -7.29
N THR A 10 2.99 -5.77 -6.56
CA THR A 10 4.18 -5.16 -5.95
C THR A 10 4.76 -6.06 -4.87
N PHE A 11 3.89 -6.63 -4.03
CA PHE A 11 4.28 -7.57 -2.99
C PHE A 11 4.98 -8.81 -3.59
N ALA A 12 4.39 -9.41 -4.63
CA ALA A 12 4.98 -10.57 -5.31
C ALA A 12 6.35 -10.24 -5.94
N ALA A 13 6.51 -9.03 -6.50
CA ALA A 13 7.76 -8.60 -7.11
C ALA A 13 8.87 -8.30 -6.08
N LEU A 14 8.52 -7.71 -4.93
CA LEU A 14 9.50 -7.27 -3.93
C LEU A 14 9.85 -8.35 -2.90
N LYS A 15 8.94 -9.29 -2.63
CA LYS A 15 9.15 -10.35 -1.63
C LYS A 15 10.44 -11.17 -1.82
N PRO A 16 10.86 -11.56 -3.04
CA PRO A 16 12.10 -12.33 -3.22
C PRO A 16 13.35 -11.60 -2.72
N LYS A 17 13.37 -10.26 -2.83
CA LYS A 17 14.52 -9.45 -2.46
C LYS A 17 14.43 -8.92 -1.03
N TYR A 18 13.24 -8.50 -0.59
CA TYR A 18 13.06 -7.75 0.66
C TYR A 18 12.23 -8.50 1.71
N GLY A 19 11.60 -9.63 1.37
CA GLY A 19 10.69 -10.35 2.26
C GLY A 19 11.33 -10.97 3.51
N HIS A 20 12.66 -10.94 3.63
CA HIS A 20 13.37 -11.38 4.82
C HIS A 20 13.46 -10.30 5.91
N TRP A 21 13.13 -9.05 5.60
CA TRP A 21 13.13 -7.97 6.58
C TRP A 21 11.91 -8.07 7.49
N VAL A 22 12.13 -7.96 8.79
CA VAL A 22 11.09 -8.15 9.84
C VAL A 22 9.89 -7.21 9.71
N ILE A 23 10.03 -6.08 9.01
CA ILE A 23 8.99 -5.08 8.84
C ILE A 23 8.33 -5.14 7.45
N PHE A 24 8.82 -6.00 6.54
CA PHE A 24 8.38 -6.01 5.14
C PHE A 24 6.87 -6.16 5.01
N ASP A 25 6.29 -7.23 5.55
CA ASP A 25 4.84 -7.46 5.45
C ASP A 25 4.01 -6.33 6.07
N HIS A 26 4.54 -5.70 7.13
CA HIS A 26 3.85 -4.62 7.83
C HIS A 26 3.86 -3.30 7.05
N CYS A 27 4.98 -2.93 6.42
CA CYS A 27 5.11 -1.63 5.74
C CYS A 27 4.47 -1.61 4.35
N MET A 28 4.42 -2.77 3.67
CA MET A 28 3.98 -2.88 2.28
C MET A 28 2.58 -2.29 1.99
N PRO A 29 1.53 -2.52 2.82
CA PRO A 29 0.23 -1.87 2.63
C PRO A 29 0.32 -0.35 2.60
N PHE A 30 1.13 0.25 3.47
CA PHE A 30 1.26 1.70 3.62
C PHE A 30 2.09 2.31 2.49
N ASP A 31 3.25 1.71 2.19
CA ASP A 31 4.16 2.18 1.15
C ASP A 31 3.50 2.17 -0.23
N VAL A 32 2.83 1.04 -0.56
CA VAL A 32 2.11 0.91 -1.84
C VAL A 32 0.94 1.89 -1.91
N THR A 33 0.15 2.03 -0.84
CA THR A 33 -0.97 2.97 -0.81
C THR A 33 -0.49 4.41 -1.00
N ARG A 34 0.63 4.79 -0.37
CA ARG A 34 1.20 6.13 -0.54
C ARG A 34 1.65 6.37 -1.98
N CYS A 35 2.38 5.42 -2.57
CA CYS A 35 2.84 5.52 -3.96
C CYS A 35 1.67 5.56 -4.94
N TYR A 36 0.64 4.73 -4.71
CA TYR A 36 -0.60 4.75 -5.50
C TYR A 36 -1.31 6.09 -5.43
N ASP A 37 -1.44 6.68 -4.24
CA ASP A 37 -2.01 8.02 -4.06
C ASP A 37 -1.19 9.06 -4.86
N GLU A 38 0.13 9.03 -4.75
CA GLU A 38 1.06 9.97 -5.41
C GLU A 38 0.89 10.01 -6.93
N VAL A 39 0.81 8.83 -7.53
CA VAL A 39 0.79 8.70 -9.01
C VAL A 39 -0.62 8.80 -9.60
N THR A 40 -1.69 8.83 -8.78
CA THR A 40 -3.08 8.79 -9.30
C THR A 40 -3.96 9.95 -8.86
N LYS A 41 -3.97 10.32 -7.57
CA LYS A 41 -5.02 11.20 -7.00
C LYS A 41 -4.48 12.34 -6.14
N HIS A 42 -3.38 12.12 -5.45
CA HIS A 42 -2.85 12.99 -4.42
C HIS A 42 -1.32 13.04 -4.51
N ALA A 43 -0.82 13.96 -5.34
CA ALA A 43 0.61 14.21 -5.48
C ALA A 43 1.24 14.50 -4.11
N ASP A 44 0.65 15.40 -3.33
CA ASP A 44 1.11 15.73 -1.99
C ASP A 44 0.60 14.74 -0.92
N PRO A 45 1.39 14.50 0.15
CA PRO A 45 0.95 13.70 1.28
C PRO A 45 -0.32 14.27 1.93
N ARG A 46 -1.18 13.35 2.38
CA ARG A 46 -2.39 13.69 3.13
C ARG A 46 -2.24 13.30 4.58
N ILE A 47 -2.98 13.97 5.46
CA ILE A 47 -3.07 13.61 6.87
C ILE A 47 -3.62 12.19 6.97
N TRP A 48 -2.98 11.36 7.80
CA TRP A 48 -3.47 10.03 8.11
C TRP A 48 -4.59 10.12 9.15
N THR A 49 -5.83 9.88 8.73
CA THR A 49 -7.01 9.87 9.63
C THR A 49 -7.50 8.44 9.87
N ALA A 50 -8.29 8.26 10.95
CA ALA A 50 -8.88 6.96 11.28
C ALA A 50 -9.80 6.43 10.17
N GLU A 51 -10.56 7.31 9.52
CA GLU A 51 -11.46 6.95 8.42
C GLU A 51 -10.67 6.44 7.21
N ARG A 52 -9.54 7.08 6.89
CA ARG A 52 -8.68 6.70 5.78
C ARG A 52 -8.00 5.35 6.04
N ASP A 53 -7.58 5.10 7.27
CA ASP A 53 -7.00 3.82 7.67
C ASP A 53 -8.00 2.67 7.39
N VAL A 54 -9.23 2.83 7.86
CA VAL A 54 -10.32 1.86 7.62
C VAL A 54 -10.63 1.69 6.13
N GLU A 55 -10.67 2.77 5.36
CA GLU A 55 -10.91 2.71 3.91
C GLU A 55 -9.80 1.96 3.16
N MET A 56 -8.53 2.21 3.52
CA MET A 56 -7.38 1.52 2.94
C MET A 56 -7.49 0.01 3.20
N TRP A 57 -7.69 -0.41 4.45
CA TRP A 57 -7.79 -1.83 4.80
C TRP A 57 -8.97 -2.51 4.09
N LYS A 58 -10.15 -1.88 4.04
CA LYS A 58 -11.30 -2.40 3.27
C LYS A 58 -10.98 -2.60 1.80
N THR A 59 -10.14 -1.74 1.21
CA THR A 59 -9.74 -1.85 -0.20
C THR A 59 -8.72 -2.97 -0.42
N LEU A 60 -7.83 -3.21 0.56
CA LEU A 60 -6.79 -4.25 0.47
C LEU A 60 -7.30 -5.65 0.85
N GLU A 61 -8.32 -5.75 1.70
CA GLU A 61 -8.91 -7.02 2.14
C GLU A 61 -10.16 -7.42 1.37
N GLY A 62 -10.77 -6.50 0.62
CA GLY A 62 -11.85 -6.78 -0.35
C GLY A 62 -11.35 -7.46 -1.62
#